data_AF-A0A9W4T9E7-F1
#
_entry.id   AF-A0A9W4T9E7-F1
#
_cell.length_a   1.000
_cell.length_b   1.000
_cell.length_c   1.000
_cell.angle_alpha   90.00
_cell.angle_beta   90.00
_cell.angle_gamma   90.00
#
_symmetry.space_group_name_H-M   'P 1'
#
loop_
_entity.id
_entity.type
_entity.pdbx_description
1 polymer ?
#
loop_
_entity_poly.entity_id
_entity_poly.type
_entity_poly.pdbx_seq_one_letter_code
_entity_poly.pdbx_strand_id
1 'polypeptide(L)'
;YQSYVWSNDPDILECGECDNCKRREADGAVWYDIKVEALRLIKIVQELVLRGRNPNLQFFRITIHDIVDVFCDAKNANVRDKDLISLKVYGYNKNNKINTHESCYYLLDILISKNVIKQEIELKS
;
A
#
# COMPACT_ATOMS: atom_id res chain seq x y z
N TYR A 1 5.25 9.17 -9.30
CA TYR A 1 5.22 9.54 -7.86
C TYR A 1 4.78 10.99 -7.76
N GLN A 2 3.66 11.30 -7.10
CA GLN A 2 3.30 12.69 -6.79
C GLN A 2 4.02 13.06 -5.48
N SER A 3 4.89 14.06 -5.53
CA SER A 3 5.38 14.73 -4.32
C SER A 3 4.19 15.27 -3.52
N TYR A 4 4.33 15.28 -2.20
CA TYR A 4 3.38 15.97 -1.33
C TYR A 4 3.57 17.46 -1.57
N VAL A 5 2.51 18.13 -2.00
CA VAL A 5 2.45 19.58 -2.12
C VAL A 5 1.56 20.04 -0.98
N TRP A 6 2.12 20.74 0.01
CA TRP A 6 1.33 21.38 1.05
C TRP A 6 0.51 22.51 0.42
N SER A 7 -0.63 22.89 1.02
CA SER A 7 -1.56 23.88 0.44
C SER A 7 -0.96 25.27 0.19
N ASN A 8 0.24 25.54 0.72
CA ASN A 8 1.00 26.78 0.52
C ASN A 8 2.32 26.56 -0.23
N ASP A 9 2.61 25.34 -0.69
CA ASP A 9 3.80 25.12 -1.49
C ASP A 9 3.58 25.73 -2.88
N PRO A 10 4.58 26.46 -3.41
CA PRO A 10 4.52 26.93 -4.78
C PRO A 10 4.42 25.73 -5.72
N ASP A 11 3.71 25.90 -6.85
CA ASP A 11 3.73 24.90 -7.92
C ASP A 11 5.18 24.59 -8.26
N ILE A 12 5.62 23.38 -7.92
CA ILE A 12 6.98 22.93 -8.24
C ILE A 12 6.99 22.67 -9.73
N LEU A 13 7.38 23.70 -10.49
CA LEU A 13 7.72 23.57 -11.89
C LEU A 13 8.79 22.48 -12.03
N GLU A 14 8.62 21.61 -13.02
CA GLU A 14 9.58 20.55 -13.31
C GLU A 14 10.96 21.17 -13.50
N CYS A 15 11.91 20.85 -12.61
CA CYS A 15 13.18 21.57 -12.58
C CYS A 15 14.10 21.20 -13.75
N GLY A 16 13.76 20.19 -14.56
CA GLY A 16 14.56 19.68 -15.69
C GLY A 16 15.85 18.97 -15.29
N GLU A 17 16.37 19.24 -14.09
CA GLU A 17 17.72 18.86 -13.70
C GLU A 17 17.82 17.70 -12.71
N CYS A 18 16.75 17.41 -11.96
CA CYS A 18 16.78 16.31 -11.00
C CYS A 18 16.65 14.96 -11.71
N ASP A 19 17.13 13.90 -11.04
CA ASP A 19 17.05 12.52 -11.53
C ASP A 19 15.63 12.14 -11.94
N ASN A 20 14.60 12.65 -11.25
CA ASN A 20 13.20 12.40 -11.62
C ASN A 20 12.81 13.05 -12.95
N CYS A 21 13.21 14.31 -13.22
CA CYS A 21 12.94 14.96 -14.50
C CYS A 21 13.71 14.28 -15.64
N LYS A 22 15.01 14.00 -15.41
CA LYS A 22 15.88 13.34 -16.39
C LYS A 22 15.42 11.92 -16.73
N ARG A 23 15.03 11.11 -15.74
CA ARG A 23 14.47 9.77 -15.97
C ARG A 23 13.10 9.83 -16.66
N ARG A 24 12.25 10.80 -16.33
CA ARG A 24 10.93 10.92 -16.96
C ARG A 24 11.02 11.23 -18.45
N GLU A 25 11.99 12.07 -18.85
CA GLU A 25 12.28 12.36 -20.26
C GLU A 25 12.94 11.17 -20.98
N ALA A 26 13.81 10.43 -20.30
CA ALA A 26 14.55 9.30 -20.89
C ALA A 26 13.73 7.98 -20.98
N ASP A 27 12.94 7.67 -19.95
CA ASP A 27 12.36 6.32 -19.78
C ASP A 27 10.96 6.17 -20.38
N GLY A 28 10.35 7.24 -20.92
CA GLY A 28 9.00 7.17 -21.48
C GLY A 28 7.99 6.59 -20.49
N ALA A 29 7.96 7.15 -19.28
CA ALA A 29 7.26 6.59 -18.12
C ALA A 29 5.82 6.14 -18.47
N VAL A 30 5.58 4.83 -18.33
CA VAL A 30 4.25 4.24 -18.56
C VAL A 30 3.38 4.50 -17.34
N TRP A 31 2.30 5.26 -17.55
CA TRP A 31 1.31 5.54 -16.51
C TRP A 31 0.26 4.43 -16.46
N TYR A 32 0.10 3.83 -15.28
CA TYR A 32 -0.96 2.86 -15.04
C TYR A 32 -2.09 3.52 -14.24
N ASP A 33 -3.33 3.41 -14.73
CA ASP A 33 -4.50 3.63 -13.88
C ASP A 33 -4.62 2.47 -12.90
N ILE A 34 -4.33 2.76 -11.63
CA ILE A 34 -4.27 1.82 -10.50
C ILE A 34 -5.44 2.00 -9.52
N LYS A 35 -6.52 2.65 -9.95
CA LYS A 35 -7.67 2.96 -9.08
C LYS A 35 -8.27 1.70 -8.44
N VAL A 36 -8.33 0.60 -9.20
CA VAL A 36 -8.90 -0.67 -8.71
C VAL A 36 -8.01 -1.28 -7.63
N GLU A 37 -6.70 -1.27 -7.84
CA GLU A 37 -5.69 -1.75 -6.92
C GLU A 37 -5.67 -0.92 -5.64
N ALA A 38 -5.74 0.41 -5.75
CA ALA A 38 -5.84 1.31 -4.60
C ALA A 38 -7.09 1.01 -3.76
N LEU A 39 -8.25 0.86 -4.39
CA LEU A 39 -9.50 0.50 -3.70
C LEU A 39 -9.43 -0.88 -3.05
N ARG A 40 -8.79 -1.86 -3.70
CA ARG A 40 -8.57 -3.19 -3.13
C ARG A 40 -7.68 -3.12 -1.89
N LEU A 41 -6.57 -2.39 -1.95
CA LEU A 41 -5.64 -2.25 -0.83
C LEU A 41 -6.33 -1.59 0.37
N ILE A 42 -7.14 -0.54 0.14
CA ILE A 42 -7.95 0.10 1.18
C ILE A 42 -8.91 -0.90 1.83
N LYS A 43 -9.62 -1.72 1.04
CA LYS A 43 -10.52 -2.75 1.56
C LYS A 43 -9.79 -3.79 2.42
N ILE A 44 -8.59 -4.20 2.01
CA ILE A 44 -7.76 -5.13 2.78
C ILE A 44 -7.39 -4.54 4.13
N VAL A 45 -6.94 -3.29 4.16
CA VAL A 45 -6.62 -2.59 5.40
C VAL A 45 -7.85 -2.48 6.31
N GLN A 46 -9.02 -2.16 5.75
CA GLN A 46 -10.27 -2.10 6.51
C GLN A 46 -10.62 -3.46 7.14
N GLU A 47 -10.56 -4.56 6.38
CA GLU A 47 -10.85 -5.90 6.92
C GLU A 47 -9.85 -6.32 8.00
N LEU A 48 -8.56 -6.05 7.80
CA LEU A 48 -7.53 -6.35 8.79
C LEU A 48 -7.76 -5.54 10.08
N VAL A 49 -8.06 -4.24 9.98
CA VAL A 49 -8.35 -3.38 11.14
C VAL A 49 -9.61 -3.85 11.87
N LEU A 50 -10.66 -4.21 11.14
CA LEU A 50 -11.88 -4.76 11.74
C LEU A 50 -11.60 -6.07 12.47
N ARG A 51 -10.80 -6.95 11.89
CA ARG A 51 -10.36 -8.19 12.53
C ARG A 51 -9.54 -7.92 13.79
N GLY A 52 -8.62 -6.96 13.75
CA GLY A 52 -7.79 -6.59 14.90
C GLY A 52 -8.56 -5.97 16.07
N ARG A 53 -9.77 -5.45 15.83
CA ARG A 53 -10.67 -4.94 16.90
C ARG A 53 -11.48 -6.03 17.59
N ASN A 54 -11.44 -7.27 17.11
CA ASN A 54 -12.17 -8.37 17.74
C ASN A 54 -11.48 -8.77 19.06
N PRO A 55 -12.11 -8.54 20.23
CA PRO A 55 -11.47 -8.79 21.53
C PRO A 55 -11.20 -10.28 21.81
N ASN A 56 -11.80 -11.18 21.03
CA ASN A 56 -11.56 -12.62 21.13
C ASN A 56 -10.29 -13.08 20.40
N LEU A 57 -9.66 -12.20 19.59
CA LEU A 57 -8.38 -12.48 18.94
C LEU A 57 -7.27 -11.85 19.77
N GLN A 58 -6.60 -12.67 20.60
CA GLN A 58 -5.42 -12.25 21.35
C GLN A 58 -4.35 -11.72 20.37
N PHE A 59 -4.05 -10.43 20.46
CA PHE A 59 -2.89 -9.77 19.84
C PHE A 59 -2.76 -9.88 18.31
N PHE A 60 -3.78 -9.44 17.58
CA PHE A 60 -3.62 -9.21 16.14
C PHE A 60 -2.94 -7.86 15.87
N ARG A 61 -1.61 -7.79 16.02
CA ARG A 61 -0.84 -6.63 15.55
C ARG A 61 -0.76 -6.70 14.02
N ILE A 62 -1.41 -5.73 13.38
CA ILE A 62 -1.40 -5.57 11.93
C ILE A 62 -0.10 -4.88 11.53
N THR A 63 0.60 -5.48 10.59
CA THR A 63 1.83 -4.97 10.01
C THR A 63 1.65 -4.73 8.52
N ILE A 64 2.54 -3.93 7.92
CA ILE A 64 2.54 -3.70 6.47
C ILE A 64 2.69 -5.02 5.68
N HIS A 65 3.41 -6.00 6.23
CA HIS A 65 3.60 -7.31 5.62
C HIS A 65 2.28 -8.08 5.53
N ASP A 66 1.40 -7.98 6.52
CA ASP A 66 0.08 -8.63 6.49
C ASP A 66 -0.77 -8.10 5.34
N ILE A 67 -0.72 -6.77 5.13
CA ILE A 67 -1.46 -6.09 4.06
C ILE A 67 -0.93 -6.55 2.70
N VAL A 68 0.39 -6.52 2.51
CA VAL A 68 1.04 -6.89 1.25
C VAL A 68 0.83 -8.38 0.94
N ASP A 69 0.97 -9.24 1.93
CA ASP A 69 0.77 -10.68 1.76
C ASP A 69 -0.65 -11.02 1.30
N VAL A 70 -1.67 -10.34 1.87
CA VAL A 70 -3.07 -10.51 1.44
C VAL A 70 -3.30 -9.92 0.05
N PHE A 71 -2.68 -8.78 -0.27
CA PHE A 71 -2.84 -8.15 -1.58
C PHE A 71 -2.21 -9.00 -2.71
N CYS A 72 -1.04 -9.57 -2.46
CA CYS A 72 -0.30 -10.40 -3.40
C CYS A 72 -0.70 -11.89 -3.38
N ASP A 73 -1.68 -12.28 -2.56
CA ASP A 73 -2.10 -13.68 -2.35
C ASP A 73 -0.92 -14.61 -2.01
N ALA A 74 -0.02 -14.11 -1.16
CA ALA A 74 1.23 -14.78 -0.80
C ALA A 74 0.98 -16.10 -0.05
N LYS A 75 1.84 -17.11 -0.26
CA LYS A 75 1.74 -18.42 0.39
C LYS A 75 2.90 -18.64 1.36
N ASN A 76 3.04 -17.75 2.35
CA ASN A 76 4.16 -17.76 3.29
C ASN A 76 3.72 -18.11 4.72
N ALA A 77 4.68 -18.19 5.65
CA ALA A 77 4.41 -18.51 7.05
C ALA A 77 3.49 -17.47 7.71
N ASN A 78 3.71 -16.18 7.47
CA ASN A 78 2.90 -15.10 8.04
C ASN A 78 1.40 -15.27 7.70
N VAL A 79 1.09 -15.60 6.44
CA VAL A 79 -0.28 -15.86 5.98
C VAL A 79 -0.94 -17.03 6.71
N ARG A 80 -0.20 -18.11 6.95
CA ARG A 80 -0.73 -19.26 7.70
C ARG A 80 -0.87 -18.96 9.18
N ASP A 81 0.17 -18.42 9.79
CA ASP A 81 0.29 -18.27 11.25
C ASP A 81 -0.70 -17.22 11.78
N LYS A 82 -1.03 -16.22 10.96
CA LYS A 82 -2.07 -15.22 11.25
C LYS A 82 -3.44 -15.54 10.64
N ASP A 83 -3.57 -16.70 9.99
CA ASP A 83 -4.79 -17.14 9.30
C ASP A 83 -5.35 -16.05 8.36
N LEU A 84 -4.49 -15.44 7.54
CA LEU A 84 -4.88 -14.37 6.62
C LEU A 84 -5.74 -14.88 5.46
N ILE A 85 -5.70 -16.20 5.20
CA ILE A 85 -6.50 -16.88 4.17
C ILE A 85 -8.01 -16.78 4.45
N SER A 86 -8.42 -16.65 5.71
CA SER A 86 -9.84 -16.53 6.07
C SER A 86 -10.45 -15.15 5.79
N LEU A 87 -9.64 -14.16 5.38
CA LEU A 87 -10.14 -12.84 4.97
C LEU A 87 -10.90 -12.94 3.65
N LYS A 88 -12.01 -12.22 3.51
CA LYS A 88 -12.86 -12.28 2.31
C LYS A 88 -12.17 -11.69 1.08
N VAL A 89 -11.23 -10.79 1.31
CA VAL A 89 -10.41 -10.13 0.30
C VAL A 89 -9.22 -10.98 -0.20
N TYR A 90 -8.92 -12.09 0.47
CA TYR A 90 -7.82 -12.98 0.09
C TYR A 90 -8.17 -13.81 -1.14
N GLY A 91 -7.22 -14.00 -2.06
CA GLY A 91 -7.41 -14.74 -3.31
C GLY A 91 -8.10 -13.93 -4.41
N TYR A 92 -8.36 -12.63 -4.21
CA TYR A 92 -9.06 -11.79 -5.18
C TYR A 92 -8.11 -11.22 -6.25
N ASN A 93 -7.50 -12.06 -7.08
CA ASN A 93 -6.54 -11.60 -8.09
C ASN A 93 -7.19 -11.42 -9.48
N LYS A 94 -7.99 -10.37 -9.66
CA LYS A 94 -8.47 -10.00 -11.01
C LYS A 94 -7.43 -9.14 -11.71
N ASN A 95 -6.57 -9.76 -12.53
CA ASN A 95 -5.68 -9.09 -13.49
C ASN A 95 -5.08 -7.77 -12.96
N ASN A 96 -4.57 -7.77 -11.73
CA ASN A 96 -4.02 -6.55 -11.17
C ASN A 96 -2.83 -6.10 -12.02
N LYS A 97 -2.77 -4.81 -12.33
CA LYS A 97 -1.60 -4.18 -12.94
C LYS A 97 -0.42 -4.14 -11.96
N ILE A 98 -0.73 -4.16 -10.67
CA ILE A 98 0.24 -4.27 -9.57
C ILE A 98 0.05 -5.61 -8.87
N ASN A 99 1.05 -6.49 -8.96
CA ASN A 99 1.02 -7.82 -8.34
C ASN A 99 2.32 -8.19 -7.61
N THR A 100 3.34 -7.34 -7.63
CA THR A 100 4.58 -7.54 -6.89
C THR A 100 4.49 -6.91 -5.50
N HIS A 101 5.25 -7.46 -4.55
CA HIS A 101 5.34 -6.90 -3.20
C HIS A 101 5.86 -5.45 -3.24
N GLU A 102 6.89 -5.20 -4.04
CA GLU A 102 7.50 -3.88 -4.18
C GLU A 102 6.48 -2.82 -4.63
N SER A 103 5.75 -3.09 -5.71
CA SER A 103 4.72 -2.20 -6.22
C SER A 103 3.55 -2.03 -5.23
N CYS A 104 3.24 -3.05 -4.43
CA CYS A 104 2.27 -2.94 -3.35
C CYS A 104 2.75 -2.04 -2.20
N TYR A 105 4.04 -2.12 -1.81
CA TYR A 105 4.63 -1.22 -0.82
C TYR A 105 4.57 0.22 -1.31
N TYR A 106 4.98 0.50 -2.56
CA TYR A 106 4.89 1.85 -3.12
C TYR A 106 3.46 2.39 -3.11
N LEU A 107 2.47 1.57 -3.46
CA LEU A 107 1.06 1.97 -3.39
C LEU A 107 0.63 2.26 -1.95
N LEU A 108 1.03 1.42 -0.99
CA LEU A 108 0.73 1.63 0.42
C LEU A 108 1.33 2.95 0.93
N ASP A 109 2.59 3.22 0.59
CA ASP A 109 3.27 4.47 0.92
C ASP A 109 2.54 5.68 0.34
N ILE A 110 2.09 5.61 -0.92
CA ILE A 110 1.29 6.68 -1.57
C ILE A 110 -0.05 6.90 -0.83
N LEU A 111 -0.69 5.85 -0.34
CA LEU A 111 -1.96 5.98 0.39
C LEU A 111 -1.77 6.53 1.80
N ILE A 112 -0.72 6.11 2.49
CA ILE A 112 -0.31 6.68 3.79
C ILE A 112 0.02 8.16 3.60
N SER A 113 0.74 8.44 2.52
CA SER A 113 1.12 9.76 2.09
C SER A 113 -0.06 10.71 1.91
N LYS A 114 -1.06 10.26 1.19
CA LYS A 114 -2.27 11.05 0.96
C LYS A 114 -3.21 11.07 2.16
N ASN A 115 -2.78 10.62 3.34
CA ASN A 115 -3.57 10.47 4.57
C ASN A 115 -4.84 9.61 4.38
N VAL A 116 -4.86 8.74 3.36
CA VAL A 116 -5.96 7.80 3.13
C VAL A 116 -5.89 6.64 4.12
N ILE A 117 -4.67 6.19 4.43
CA ILE A 117 -4.38 5.21 5.48
C ILE A 117 -3.56 5.90 6.57
N LYS A 118 -3.91 5.66 7.84
CA LYS A 118 -3.12 6.14 8.97
C LYS A 118 -2.28 5.00 9.52
N GLN A 119 -0.99 5.25 9.69
CA GLN A 119 -0.05 4.33 10.32
C GLN A 119 0.32 4.87 11.70
N GLU A 120 0.18 4.03 12.72
CA GLU A 120 0.69 4.31 14.06
C GLU A 120 2.08 3.69 14.21
N ILE A 121 3.04 4.49 14.66
CA ILE A 121 4.43 4.08 14.87
C ILE A 121 4.70 4.11 16.36
N GLU A 122 4.95 2.93 16.93
CA GLU A 122 5.42 2.80 18.31
C GLU A 122 6.95 2.86 18.32
N LEU A 123 7.50 3.91 18.93
CA LEU A 123 8.93 4.01 19.18
C LEU A 123 9.24 3.33 20.51
N LYS A 124 10.11 2.32 20.48
CA LYS A 124 10.63 1.72 21.72
C LYS A 124 11.69 2.65 22.31
N SER A 125 11.46 3.10 23.53
CA SER A 125 12.43 3.78 24.39
C SER A 125 13.41 2.81 25.02
#